data_AF-A0A9E3Z956-F1
#
_entry.id   AF-A0A9E3Z956-F1
#
_cell.length_a   1.000
_cell.length_b   1.000
_cell.length_c   1.000
_cell.angle_alpha   90.00
_cell.angle_beta   90.00
_cell.angle_gamma   90.00
#
_symmetry.space_group_name_H-M   'P 1'
#
loop_
_entity.id
_entity.type
_entity.pdbx_description
1 polymer ?
#
loop_
_entity_poly.entity_id
_entity_poly.type
_entity_poly.pdbx_seq_one_letter_code
_entity_poly.pdbx_strand_id
1 'polypeptide(L)'
;MAGALAFVDRWHLGDLASIVGLAIALVGFGATIWNTLKAKRAAEAAEVAVRQTREEMARLYATVDLAGLIERVDSLKTSHRAGEWASVSVQYGLLRRELIKLHARTTILSEGQQKVLQGTIQLLNLLEERAERTLASGIILDDVVELNKRITRQLNRLDQVLHELAAPRGGE
;
A
#
# COMPACT_ATOMS: atom_id res chain seq x y z
N MET A 1 -72.49 -23.18 -18.37
CA MET A 1 -71.74 -22.40 -17.36
C MET A 1 -72.13 -22.73 -15.91
N ALA A 2 -73.39 -23.07 -15.60
CA ALA A 2 -73.81 -23.40 -14.22
C ALA A 2 -73.14 -24.67 -13.62
N GLY A 3 -72.82 -25.69 -14.42
CA GLY A 3 -72.18 -26.93 -13.94
C GLY A 3 -70.70 -26.82 -13.56
N ALA A 4 -69.97 -25.86 -14.14
CA ALA A 4 -68.55 -25.65 -13.84
C ALA A 4 -68.36 -24.92 -12.50
N LEU A 5 -69.25 -23.95 -12.21
CA LEU A 5 -69.25 -23.22 -10.94
C LEU A 5 -69.59 -24.15 -9.75
N ALA A 6 -70.56 -25.06 -9.92
CA ALA A 6 -70.95 -26.02 -8.89
C ALA A 6 -69.88 -27.11 -8.62
N PHE A 7 -69.02 -27.43 -9.60
CA PHE A 7 -67.93 -28.40 -9.42
C PHE A 7 -66.75 -27.79 -8.63
N VAL A 8 -66.45 -26.50 -8.86
CA VAL A 8 -65.43 -25.74 -8.13
C VAL A 8 -65.82 -25.56 -6.66
N ASP A 9 -67.09 -25.29 -6.39
CA ASP A 9 -67.62 -25.05 -5.05
C ASP A 9 -67.67 -26.35 -4.21
N ARG A 10 -67.94 -27.50 -4.85
CA ARG A 10 -68.05 -28.81 -4.19
C ARG A 10 -66.71 -29.42 -3.73
N TRP A 11 -65.58 -28.98 -4.28
CA TRP A 11 -64.24 -29.50 -3.96
C TRP A 11 -63.32 -28.49 -3.27
N HIS A 12 -63.82 -27.31 -2.88
CA HIS A 12 -63.01 -26.22 -2.29
C HIS A 12 -61.68 -25.95 -3.02
N LEU A 13 -61.67 -26.14 -4.35
CA LEU A 13 -60.46 -26.04 -5.18
C LEU A 13 -59.81 -24.66 -5.12
N GLY A 14 -60.61 -23.61 -4.86
CA GLY A 14 -60.12 -22.23 -4.68
C GLY A 14 -59.30 -22.02 -3.41
N ASP A 15 -59.71 -22.61 -2.28
CA ASP A 15 -58.95 -22.54 -1.03
C ASP A 15 -57.66 -23.35 -1.11
N LEU A 16 -57.73 -24.55 -1.70
CA LEU A 16 -56.55 -25.40 -1.86
C LEU A 16 -55.51 -24.76 -2.80
N ALA A 17 -55.96 -24.15 -3.90
CA ALA A 17 -55.08 -23.40 -4.81
C ALA A 17 -54.44 -22.19 -4.13
N SER A 18 -55.17 -21.50 -3.26
CA SER A 18 -54.67 -20.34 -2.51
C SER A 18 -53.61 -20.73 -1.48
N ILE A 19 -53.81 -21.85 -0.77
CA ILE A 19 -52.83 -22.39 0.19
C ILE A 19 -51.56 -22.86 -0.52
N VAL A 20 -51.70 -23.56 -1.65
CA VAL A 20 -50.55 -24.01 -2.45
C VAL A 20 -49.78 -22.82 -3.03
N GLY A 21 -50.48 -21.80 -3.55
CA GLY A 21 -49.87 -20.55 -4.02
C GLY A 21 -49.10 -19.82 -2.92
N LEU A 22 -49.67 -19.72 -1.72
CA LEU A 22 -49.02 -19.13 -0.55
C LEU A 22 -47.78 -19.92 -0.13
N ALA A 23 -47.85 -21.26 -0.11
CA ALA A 23 -46.71 -22.11 0.24
C ALA A 23 -45.55 -21.94 -0.77
N ILE A 24 -45.86 -21.91 -2.07
CA ILE A 24 -44.86 -21.68 -3.13
C ILE A 24 -44.23 -20.28 -2.97
N ALA A 25 -45.04 -19.25 -2.70
CA ALA A 25 -44.56 -17.89 -2.49
C ALA A 25 -43.63 -17.78 -1.27
N LEU A 26 -43.97 -18.42 -0.15
CA LEU A 26 -43.14 -18.44 1.05
C LEU A 26 -41.80 -19.14 0.82
N VAL A 27 -41.81 -20.27 0.10
CA VAL A 27 -40.59 -20.99 -0.27
C VAL A 27 -39.71 -20.16 -1.22
N GLY A 28 -40.31 -19.56 -2.25
CA GLY A 28 -39.59 -18.70 -3.20
C GLY A 28 -38.98 -17.46 -2.53
N PHE A 29 -39.72 -16.84 -1.60
CA PHE A 29 -39.22 -15.71 -0.83
C PHE A 29 -38.11 -16.11 0.15
N GLY A 30 -38.25 -17.26 0.82
CA GLY A 30 -37.22 -17.82 1.69
C GLY A 30 -35.92 -18.12 0.94
N ALA A 31 -36.02 -18.74 -0.25
CA ALA A 31 -34.87 -18.98 -1.13
C ALA A 31 -34.22 -17.66 -1.59
N THR A 32 -35.01 -16.63 -1.87
CA THR A 32 -34.51 -15.30 -2.23
C THR A 32 -33.70 -14.69 -1.09
N ILE A 33 -34.24 -14.69 0.14
CA ILE A 33 -33.52 -14.18 1.32
C ILE A 33 -32.20 -14.93 1.52
N TRP A 34 -32.23 -16.27 1.42
CA TRP A 34 -31.02 -17.08 1.56
C TRP A 34 -29.96 -16.69 0.52
N ASN A 35 -30.35 -16.56 -0.74
CA ASN A 35 -29.45 -16.18 -1.81
C ASN A 35 -28.87 -14.78 -1.61
N THR A 36 -29.69 -13.81 -1.18
CA THR A 36 -29.22 -12.46 -0.86
C THR A 36 -28.22 -12.47 0.30
N LEU A 37 -28.48 -13.22 1.37
CA LEU A 37 -27.56 -13.33 2.50
C LEU A 37 -26.24 -13.99 2.11
N LYS A 38 -26.29 -15.05 1.30
CA LYS A 38 -25.10 -15.71 0.75
C LYS A 38 -24.30 -14.76 -0.12
N ALA A 39 -24.95 -14.01 -1.00
CA ALA A 39 -24.30 -13.01 -1.85
C ALA A 39 -23.64 -11.90 -1.03
N LYS A 40 -24.31 -11.39 0.00
CA LYS A 40 -23.77 -10.36 0.90
C LYS A 40 -22.49 -10.84 1.59
N ARG A 41 -22.51 -12.06 2.16
CA ARG A 41 -21.32 -12.65 2.81
C ARG A 41 -20.17 -12.86 1.83
N ALA A 42 -20.46 -13.30 0.61
CA ALA A 42 -19.43 -13.46 -0.42
C ALA A 42 -18.82 -12.12 -0.84
N ALA A 43 -19.63 -11.06 -0.92
CA ALA A 43 -19.16 -9.70 -1.21
C ALA A 43 -18.31 -9.13 -0.07
N GLU A 44 -18.70 -9.34 1.18
CA GLU A 44 -17.91 -8.93 2.35
C GLU A 44 -16.55 -9.64 2.41
N ALA A 45 -16.52 -10.96 2.18
CA ALA A 45 -15.26 -11.72 2.07
C ALA A 45 -14.42 -11.23 0.88
N ALA A 46 -15.09 -10.97 -0.25
CA ALA A 46 -14.65 -10.22 -1.42
C ALA A 46 -13.79 -9.00 -1.05
N GLU A 47 -14.45 -8.08 -0.36
CA GLU A 47 -13.92 -6.78 0.01
C GLU A 47 -12.73 -6.90 0.97
N VAL A 48 -12.81 -7.79 1.97
CA VAL A 48 -11.71 -8.03 2.91
C VAL A 48 -10.48 -8.56 2.17
N ALA A 49 -10.64 -9.56 1.30
CA ALA A 49 -9.53 -10.11 0.53
C ALA A 49 -8.88 -9.06 -0.37
N VAL A 50 -9.69 -8.25 -1.08
CA VAL A 50 -9.18 -7.17 -1.94
C VAL A 50 -8.43 -6.11 -1.14
N ARG A 51 -8.95 -5.73 0.04
CA ARG A 51 -8.26 -4.78 0.94
C ARG A 51 -6.90 -5.34 1.37
N GLN A 52 -6.84 -6.60 1.79
CA GLN A 52 -5.59 -7.27 2.17
C GLN A 52 -4.59 -7.31 1.01
N THR A 53 -5.02 -7.73 -0.20
CA THR A 53 -4.15 -7.72 -1.39
C THR A 53 -3.63 -6.32 -1.72
N ARG A 54 -4.46 -5.28 -1.59
CA ARG A 54 -4.03 -3.90 -1.83
C ARG A 54 -2.96 -3.45 -0.83
N GLU A 55 -3.12 -3.80 0.46
CA GLU A 55 -2.11 -3.50 1.48
C GLU A 55 -0.80 -4.24 1.21
N GLU A 56 -0.85 -5.51 0.84
CA GLU A 56 0.32 -6.32 0.49
C GLU A 56 1.05 -5.76 -0.74
N MET A 57 0.31 -5.39 -1.78
CA MET A 57 0.87 -4.76 -2.98
C MET A 57 1.53 -3.42 -2.66
N ALA A 58 0.87 -2.58 -1.86
CA ALA A 58 1.44 -1.29 -1.45
C ALA A 58 2.73 -1.46 -0.64
N ARG A 59 2.80 -2.49 0.23
CA ARG A 59 4.06 -2.85 0.93
C ARG A 59 5.13 -3.31 -0.05
N LEU A 60 4.80 -4.22 -0.96
CA LEU A 60 5.74 -4.74 -1.95
C LEU A 60 6.33 -3.62 -2.81
N TYR A 61 5.50 -2.70 -3.29
CA TYR A 61 5.99 -1.52 -4.01
C TYR A 61 6.90 -0.65 -3.15
N ALA A 62 6.53 -0.39 -1.90
CA ALA A 62 7.37 0.39 -0.99
C ALA A 62 8.72 -0.29 -0.72
N THR A 63 8.74 -1.62 -0.56
CA THR A 63 9.96 -2.41 -0.38
C THR A 63 10.87 -2.32 -1.61
N VAL A 64 10.32 -2.50 -2.81
CA VAL A 64 11.10 -2.42 -4.07
C VAL A 64 11.65 -1.00 -4.27
N ASP A 65 10.82 0.02 -4.09
CA ASP A 65 11.23 1.42 -4.24
C ASP A 65 12.32 1.79 -3.22
N LEU A 66 12.18 1.35 -1.97
CA LEU A 66 13.16 1.63 -0.92
C LEU A 66 14.48 0.91 -1.16
N ALA A 67 14.46 -0.36 -1.60
CA ALA A 67 15.67 -1.09 -1.96
C ALA A 67 16.44 -0.39 -3.10
N GLY A 68 15.73 0.02 -4.16
CA GLY A 68 16.34 0.77 -5.27
C GLY A 68 16.87 2.15 -4.86
N LEU A 69 16.29 2.78 -3.83
CA LEU A 69 16.82 4.02 -3.26
C LEU A 69 18.11 3.81 -2.48
N ILE A 70 18.16 2.74 -1.67
CA ILE A 70 19.35 2.38 -0.87
C ILE A 70 20.54 2.11 -1.78
N GLU A 71 20.36 1.31 -2.83
CA GLU A 71 21.41 1.01 -3.81
C GLU A 71 21.95 2.28 -4.47
N ARG A 72 21.06 3.21 -4.86
CA ARG A 72 21.46 4.48 -5.47
C ARG A 72 22.19 5.40 -4.49
N VAL A 73 21.81 5.43 -3.22
CA VAL A 73 22.55 6.19 -2.19
C VAL A 73 23.95 5.58 -1.96
N ASP A 74 24.08 4.25 -2.02
CA ASP A 74 25.39 3.60 -1.86
C ASP A 74 26.31 3.85 -3.06
N SER A 75 25.78 3.79 -4.28
CA SER A 75 26.49 4.22 -5.49
C SER A 75 26.93 5.68 -5.40
N LEU A 76 26.07 6.56 -4.89
CA LEU A 76 26.36 7.98 -4.73
C LEU A 76 27.52 8.27 -3.77
N LYS A 77 27.72 7.43 -2.73
CA LYS A 77 28.90 7.53 -1.85
C LYS A 77 30.21 7.36 -2.62
N THR A 78 30.22 6.54 -3.67
CA THR A 78 31.40 6.33 -4.50
C THR A 78 31.73 7.57 -5.31
N SER A 79 30.75 8.16 -6.01
CA SER A 79 30.94 9.45 -6.72
C SER A 79 31.27 10.60 -5.78
N HIS A 80 30.70 10.60 -4.57
CA HIS A 80 31.03 11.57 -3.52
C HIS A 80 32.51 11.50 -3.10
N ARG A 81 33.08 10.29 -2.98
CA ARG A 81 34.51 10.09 -2.70
C ARG A 81 35.40 10.44 -3.89
N ALA A 82 34.92 10.24 -5.11
CA ALA A 82 35.61 10.61 -6.32
C ALA A 82 35.66 12.14 -6.57
N GLY A 83 34.94 12.93 -5.76
CA GLY A 83 34.92 14.39 -5.88
C GLY A 83 34.10 14.89 -7.06
N GLU A 84 33.17 14.08 -7.58
CA GLU A 84 32.32 14.41 -8.73
C GLU A 84 31.13 15.31 -8.32
N TRP A 85 31.43 16.43 -7.64
CA TRP A 85 30.44 17.25 -6.92
C TRP A 85 29.26 17.72 -7.78
N ALA A 86 29.48 17.99 -9.07
CA ALA A 86 28.43 18.41 -10.02
C ALA A 86 27.40 17.32 -10.27
N SER A 87 27.88 16.10 -10.52
CA SER A 87 27.02 14.91 -10.68
C SER A 87 26.32 14.60 -9.36
N VAL A 88 27.08 14.61 -8.27
CA VAL A 88 26.60 14.24 -6.93
C VAL A 88 25.46 15.15 -6.45
N SER A 89 25.55 16.47 -6.68
CA SER A 89 24.49 17.41 -6.31
C SER A 89 23.15 17.06 -6.99
N VAL A 90 23.18 16.82 -8.31
CA VAL A 90 21.98 16.46 -9.07
C VAL A 90 21.37 15.15 -8.56
N GLN A 91 22.21 14.16 -8.23
CA GLN A 91 21.76 12.88 -7.70
C GLN A 91 21.11 13.01 -6.31
N TYR A 92 21.63 13.87 -5.42
CA TYR A 92 20.98 14.14 -4.13
C TYR A 92 19.57 14.70 -4.31
N GLY A 93 19.40 15.68 -5.20
CA GLY A 93 18.09 16.25 -5.50
C GLY A 93 17.10 15.23 -6.10
N LEU A 94 17.57 14.32 -6.96
CA LEU A 94 16.76 13.23 -7.51
C LEU A 94 16.30 12.25 -6.43
N LEU A 95 17.24 11.75 -5.62
CA LEU A 95 16.95 10.83 -4.51
C LEU A 95 15.98 11.43 -3.49
N ARG A 96 16.17 12.71 -3.16
CA ARG A 96 15.27 13.45 -2.27
C ARG A 96 13.84 13.47 -2.82
N ARG A 97 13.66 13.80 -4.10
CA ARG A 97 12.33 13.79 -4.75
C ARG A 97 11.70 12.41 -4.77
N GLU A 98 12.48 11.35 -5.01
CA GLU A 98 11.99 9.98 -4.98
C GLU A 98 11.57 9.55 -3.57
N LEU A 99 12.36 9.86 -2.53
CA LEU A 99 11.99 9.62 -1.14
C LEU A 99 10.73 10.38 -0.71
N ILE A 100 10.56 11.62 -1.15
CA ILE A 100 9.33 12.40 -0.89
C ILE A 100 8.12 11.72 -1.55
N LYS A 101 8.26 11.24 -2.79
CA LYS A 101 7.18 10.50 -3.47
C LYS A 101 6.84 9.21 -2.74
N LEU A 102 7.85 8.46 -2.30
CA LEU A 102 7.65 7.25 -1.50
C LEU A 102 6.94 7.57 -0.18
N HIS A 103 7.41 8.59 0.54
CA HIS A 103 6.80 9.05 1.80
C HIS A 103 5.33 9.48 1.61
N ALA A 104 5.01 10.18 0.52
CA ALA A 104 3.64 10.62 0.24
C ALA A 104 2.69 9.48 -0.17
N ARG A 105 3.23 8.42 -0.78
CA ARG A 105 2.43 7.28 -1.30
C ARG A 105 2.20 6.19 -0.26
N THR A 106 3.10 6.06 0.71
CA THR A 106 3.06 4.94 1.66
C THR A 106 2.43 5.36 2.98
N THR A 107 1.11 5.20 3.09
CA THR A 107 0.38 5.34 4.37
C THR A 107 0.59 4.17 5.33
N ILE A 108 1.27 3.11 4.87
CA ILE A 108 1.50 1.86 5.63
C ILE A 108 2.72 1.96 6.56
N LEU A 109 3.59 2.97 6.39
CA LEU A 109 4.77 3.15 7.24
C LEU A 109 4.37 3.51 8.66
N SER A 110 5.04 2.90 9.65
CA SER A 110 4.91 3.30 11.05
C SER A 110 5.49 4.70 11.27
N GLU A 111 5.12 5.36 12.38
CA GLU A 111 5.69 6.67 12.71
C GLU A 111 7.23 6.64 12.83
N GLY A 112 7.79 5.53 13.32
CA GLY A 112 9.24 5.34 13.39
C GLY A 112 9.88 5.31 12.01
N GLN A 113 9.29 4.57 11.07
CA GLN A 113 9.75 4.46 9.69
C GLN A 113 9.62 5.81 8.96
N GLN A 114 8.51 6.53 9.14
CA GLN A 114 8.32 7.88 8.60
C GLN A 114 9.40 8.85 9.08
N LYS A 115 9.73 8.82 10.39
CA LYS A 115 10.83 9.64 10.95
C LYS A 115 12.18 9.31 10.32
N VAL A 116 12.45 8.03 10.05
CA VAL A 116 13.69 7.63 9.35
C VAL A 116 13.72 8.21 7.93
N LEU A 117 12.64 8.06 7.15
CA LEU A 117 12.56 8.62 5.80
C LEU A 117 12.73 10.15 5.81
N GLN A 118 12.05 10.84 6.71
CA GLN A 118 12.15 12.29 6.86
C GLN A 118 13.58 12.73 7.22
N GLY A 119 14.24 12.00 8.12
CA GLY A 119 15.65 12.24 8.45
C GLY A 119 16.57 12.06 7.25
N THR A 120 16.32 11.07 6.39
CA THR A 120 17.06 10.90 5.14
C THR A 120 16.84 12.06 4.17
N ILE A 121 15.60 12.49 3.99
CA ILE A 121 15.24 13.62 3.12
C ILE A 121 16.00 14.88 3.56
N GLN A 122 16.04 15.15 4.87
CA GLN A 122 16.78 16.28 5.44
C GLN A 122 18.29 16.15 5.23
N LEU A 123 18.86 14.96 5.43
CA LEU A 123 20.28 14.71 5.20
C LEU A 123 20.65 14.95 3.73
N LEU A 124 19.85 14.43 2.78
CA LEU A 124 20.09 14.63 1.35
C LEU A 124 20.01 16.11 0.96
N ASN A 125 19.06 16.87 1.51
CA ASN A 125 18.99 18.32 1.28
C ASN A 125 20.25 19.04 1.79
N LEU A 126 20.72 18.69 2.98
CA LEU A 126 21.94 19.27 3.54
C LEU A 126 23.18 18.91 2.70
N LEU A 127 23.24 17.70 2.16
CA LEU A 127 24.33 17.26 1.30
C LEU A 127 24.30 17.93 -0.09
N GLU A 128 23.11 18.12 -0.65
CA GLU A 128 22.87 18.88 -1.89
C GLU A 128 23.38 20.31 -1.74
N GLU A 129 22.92 21.06 -0.74
CA GLU A 129 23.38 22.43 -0.46
C GLU A 129 24.90 22.50 -0.26
N ARG A 130 25.48 21.48 0.37
CA ARG A 130 26.90 21.42 0.66
C ARG A 130 27.73 21.14 -0.60
N ALA A 131 27.27 20.24 -1.47
CA ALA A 131 27.88 20.00 -2.77
C ALA A 131 27.82 21.24 -3.68
N GLU A 132 26.68 21.95 -3.68
CA GLU A 132 26.53 23.21 -4.43
C GLU A 132 27.50 24.29 -3.96
N ARG A 133 27.71 24.43 -2.64
CA ARG A 133 28.71 25.37 -2.11
C ARG A 133 30.13 25.02 -2.53
N THR A 134 30.49 23.74 -2.54
CA THR A 134 31.81 23.30 -3.04
C THR A 134 31.97 23.62 -4.52
N LEU A 135 30.92 23.44 -5.33
CA LEU A 135 30.93 23.84 -6.74
C LEU A 135 31.07 25.35 -6.94
N ALA A 136 30.35 26.15 -6.17
CA ALA A 136 30.35 27.60 -6.30
C ALA A 136 31.65 28.25 -5.79
N SER A 137 32.24 27.72 -4.70
CA SER A 137 33.44 28.28 -4.07
C SER A 137 34.75 27.66 -4.56
N GLY A 138 34.71 26.47 -5.17
CA GLY A 138 35.89 25.68 -5.53
C GLY A 138 36.65 25.09 -4.33
N ILE A 139 36.19 25.35 -3.11
CA ILE A 139 36.81 24.82 -1.88
C ILE A 139 36.17 23.46 -1.56
N ILE A 140 37.00 22.42 -1.63
CA ILE A 140 36.60 21.07 -1.21
C ILE A 140 36.40 21.09 0.30
N LEU A 141 35.24 20.60 0.76
CA LEU A 141 34.94 20.53 2.18
C LEU A 141 35.73 19.38 2.82
N ASP A 142 36.55 19.69 3.83
CA ASP A 142 37.40 18.75 4.59
C ASP A 142 36.63 17.61 5.32
N ASP A 143 35.31 17.58 5.20
CA ASP A 143 34.41 16.77 6.03
C ASP A 143 33.84 15.55 5.29
N VAL A 144 34.39 15.20 4.11
CA VAL A 144 33.90 14.09 3.26
C VAL A 144 33.77 12.77 4.05
N VAL A 145 34.71 12.51 4.96
CA VAL A 145 34.74 11.31 5.79
C VAL A 145 33.57 11.26 6.77
N GLU A 146 33.29 12.35 7.50
CA GLU A 146 32.18 12.39 8.47
C GLU A 146 30.83 12.40 7.76
N LEU A 147 30.72 13.08 6.63
CA LEU A 147 29.53 13.05 5.79
C LEU A 147 29.24 11.62 5.32
N ASN A 148 30.24 10.89 4.84
CA ASN A 148 30.09 9.49 4.48
C ASN A 148 29.67 8.61 5.67
N LYS A 149 30.18 8.87 6.88
CA LYS A 149 29.71 8.18 8.10
C LYS A 149 28.25 8.48 8.40
N ARG A 150 27.80 9.73 8.22
CA ARG A 150 26.38 10.11 8.39
C ARG A 150 25.49 9.44 7.36
N ILE A 151 25.87 9.45 6.08
CA ILE A 151 25.15 8.74 5.01
C ILE A 151 25.06 7.25 5.33
N THR A 152 26.16 6.62 5.74
CA THR A 152 26.19 5.19 6.07
C THR A 152 25.27 4.86 7.25
N ARG A 153 25.28 5.68 8.31
CA ARG A 153 24.35 5.51 9.44
C ARG A 153 22.89 5.60 8.99
N GLN A 154 22.59 6.52 8.07
CA GLN A 154 21.23 6.70 7.58
C GLN A 154 20.80 5.58 6.62
N LEU A 155 21.72 5.08 5.79
CA LEU A 155 21.52 3.88 4.97
C LEU A 155 21.17 2.67 5.84
N ASN A 156 21.94 2.40 6.89
CA ASN A 156 21.66 1.28 7.80
C ASN A 156 20.27 1.39 8.44
N ARG A 157 19.79 2.61 8.71
CA ARG A 157 18.43 2.83 9.22
C ARG A 157 17.38 2.58 8.13
N LEU A 158 17.63 2.95 6.89
CA LEU A 158 16.74 2.63 5.77
C LEU A 158 16.72 1.13 5.48
N ASP A 159 17.85 0.44 5.58
CA ASP A 159 17.92 -1.02 5.49
C ASP A 159 17.09 -1.68 6.60
N GLN A 160 17.14 -1.15 7.82
CA GLN A 160 16.27 -1.63 8.89
C GLN A 160 14.79 -1.45 8.54
N VAL A 161 14.39 -0.27 8.03
CA VAL A 161 13.02 -0.03 7.56
C VAL A 161 12.64 -1.01 6.45
N LEU A 162 13.55 -1.28 5.50
CA LEU A 162 13.35 -2.24 4.42
C LEU A 162 13.10 -3.65 4.97
N HIS A 163 13.91 -4.11 5.93
CA HIS A 163 13.74 -5.41 6.56
C HIS A 163 12.41 -5.51 7.31
N GLU A 164 12.01 -4.47 8.03
CA GLU A 164 10.71 -4.41 8.72
C GLU A 164 9.52 -4.44 7.75
N LEU A 165 9.64 -3.81 6.57
CA LEU A 165 8.61 -3.83 5.53
C LEU A 165 8.53 -5.16 4.78
N ALA A 166 9.68 -5.81 4.59
CA ALA A 166 9.78 -7.11 3.93
C ALA A 166 9.37 -8.28 4.84
N ALA A 167 9.40 -8.09 6.16
CA ALA A 167 9.03 -9.13 7.12
C ALA A 167 7.54 -9.50 6.97
N PRO A 168 7.19 -10.80 6.86
CA PRO A 168 5.81 -11.24 6.85
C PRO A 168 5.14 -10.90 8.18
N ARG A 169 3.87 -10.43 8.14
CA ARG A 169 3.02 -10.30 9.34
C ARG A 169 2.75 -11.72 9.88
N GLY A 170 3.61 -12.27 10.72
CA GLY A 170 3.43 -13.65 11.19
C GLY A 170 4.48 -14.15 12.18
N GLY A 171 4.95 -13.30 13.08
CA GLY A 171 5.80 -13.68 14.22
C GLY A 171 5.15 -13.33 15.56
N GLU A 172 3.86 -13.57 15.71
CA GLU A 172 3.13 -13.70 16.98
C GLU A 172 2.12 -14.85 16.86
#